data_AF-A0AAV3WNZ9-F1
#
_entry.id   AF-A0AAV3WNZ9-F1
#
_cell.length_a   1.000
_cell.length_b   1.000
_cell.length_c   1.000
_cell.angle_alpha   90.00
_cell.angle_beta   90.00
_cell.angle_gamma   90.00
#
_symmetry.space_group_name_H-M   'P 1'
#
loop_
_entity.id
_entity.type
_entity.pdbx_description
1 polymer ?
#
loop_
_entity_poly.entity_id
_entity_poly.type
_entity_poly.pdbx_seq_one_letter_code
_entity_poly.pdbx_strand_id
1 'polypeptide(L)'
;MNPFFKIILKLLSSPRIDIQEDYQSIRKLQQFFYAKPKKTYRILDDQIYAEDQSHEIGVRVFQPKEQKYSEPVLYIHGGGWVIGDIDSYTRACINLADTLGRTIYSVDYRLAPEYPYPAGLKDCFRVAEILLEQLEFTGPGDVSKWIIMGDSAGGNLAAVVSLLLRNRGLTIPYKQVLLYPVTYWDHSEQSPFESIRANGHEYGLTIDKIQSYMKLYVPDETDRKDYRVAPLMAEDLSNQPETLVITAEYDPLCDEGEAYAKALFEAGNKVRLHRVNNAVHGFITYPKFAAPLDEAYRIMNDFLTRT
;
A
#
# COMPACT_ATOMS: atom_id res chain seq x y z
N MET A 1 -2.18 -15.08 -19.37
CA MET A 1 -1.15 -14.02 -19.49
C MET A 1 -0.40 -14.11 -20.82
N ASN A 2 -0.02 -12.98 -21.44
CA ASN A 2 0.72 -12.93 -22.71
C ASN A 2 2.10 -13.62 -22.59
N PRO A 3 2.52 -14.50 -23.53
CA PRO A 3 3.80 -15.20 -23.48
C PRO A 3 5.04 -14.29 -23.37
N PHE A 4 5.09 -13.17 -24.09
CA PHE A 4 6.20 -12.22 -24.03
C PHE A 4 6.31 -11.56 -22.66
N PHE A 5 5.17 -11.19 -22.08
CA PHE A 5 5.12 -10.63 -20.73
C PHE A 5 5.58 -11.66 -19.68
N LYS A 6 5.22 -12.94 -19.86
CA LYS A 6 5.72 -14.02 -19.00
C LYS A 6 7.25 -14.15 -19.04
N ILE A 7 7.88 -13.95 -20.21
CA ILE A 7 9.35 -13.97 -20.34
C ILE A 7 9.98 -12.80 -19.56
N ILE A 8 9.42 -11.59 -19.67
CA ILE A 8 9.89 -10.43 -18.90
C ILE A 8 9.79 -10.70 -17.40
N LEU A 9 8.68 -11.26 -16.93
CA LEU A 9 8.49 -11.58 -15.51
C LEU A 9 9.49 -12.62 -15.02
N LYS A 10 9.80 -13.66 -15.81
CA LYS A 10 10.86 -14.62 -15.47
C LYS A 10 12.22 -13.95 -15.32
N LEU A 11 12.55 -13.00 -16.20
CA LEU A 11 13.80 -12.23 -16.07
C LEU A 11 13.82 -11.38 -14.82
N LEU A 12 12.70 -10.70 -14.49
CA LEU A 12 12.57 -9.92 -13.26
C LEU A 12 12.60 -10.79 -12.00
N SER A 13 12.20 -12.05 -12.10
CA SER A 13 12.22 -13.03 -10.99
C SER A 13 13.60 -13.68 -10.79
N SER A 14 14.59 -13.30 -11.60
CA SER A 14 15.95 -13.86 -11.53
C SER A 14 16.55 -13.69 -10.12
N PRO A 15 17.19 -14.73 -9.56
CA PRO A 15 17.86 -14.66 -8.26
C PRO A 15 19.09 -13.75 -8.25
N ARG A 16 19.45 -13.16 -9.41
CA ARG A 16 20.55 -12.20 -9.53
C ARG A 16 20.25 -10.83 -8.90
N ILE A 17 19.00 -10.55 -8.56
CA ILE A 17 18.61 -9.32 -7.88
C ILE A 17 18.33 -9.67 -6.42
N ASP A 18 19.27 -9.35 -5.54
CA ASP A 18 19.08 -9.51 -4.09
C ASP A 18 18.72 -8.16 -3.49
N ILE A 19 17.51 -8.06 -2.92
CA ILE A 19 17.06 -6.81 -2.29
C ILE A 19 18.00 -6.37 -1.15
N GLN A 20 18.61 -7.29 -0.39
CA GLN A 20 19.53 -6.93 0.69
C GLN A 20 20.78 -6.22 0.18
N GLU A 21 21.29 -6.63 -0.99
CA GLU A 21 22.52 -6.08 -1.57
C GLU A 21 22.23 -4.92 -2.53
N ASP A 22 21.13 -4.99 -3.28
CA ASP A 22 20.87 -4.12 -4.43
C ASP A 22 19.90 -2.97 -4.16
N TYR A 23 19.25 -2.88 -2.98
CA TYR A 23 18.17 -1.90 -2.75
C TYR A 23 18.60 -0.45 -3.06
N GLN A 24 19.84 -0.06 -2.76
CA GLN A 24 20.34 1.29 -3.07
C GLN A 24 20.42 1.53 -4.58
N SER A 25 20.87 0.53 -5.34
CA SER A 25 20.92 0.58 -6.80
C SER A 25 19.51 0.62 -7.38
N ILE A 26 18.57 -0.13 -6.82
CA ILE A 26 17.16 -0.12 -7.19
C ILE A 26 16.56 1.27 -6.94
N ARG A 27 16.75 1.87 -5.75
CA ARG A 27 16.28 3.23 -5.44
C ARG A 27 16.83 4.28 -6.41
N LYS A 28 18.12 4.21 -6.74
CA LYS A 28 18.74 5.12 -7.73
C LYS A 28 18.14 4.95 -9.12
N LEU A 29 17.94 3.70 -9.55
CA LEU A 29 17.35 3.39 -10.84
C LEU A 29 15.91 3.90 -10.93
N GLN A 30 15.14 3.68 -9.86
CA GLN A 30 13.81 4.21 -9.67
C GLN A 30 13.86 5.74 -9.89
N GLN A 31 14.62 6.48 -9.10
CA GLN A 31 14.75 7.94 -9.21
C GLN A 31 15.14 8.42 -10.62
N PHE A 32 15.98 7.68 -11.35
CA PHE A 32 16.39 8.03 -12.70
C PHE A 32 15.25 7.95 -13.73
N PHE A 33 14.32 7.00 -13.58
CA PHE A 33 13.25 6.77 -14.55
C PHE A 33 11.97 7.56 -14.29
N TYR A 34 11.89 8.35 -13.21
CA TYR A 34 10.66 9.11 -12.92
C TYR A 34 10.58 10.44 -13.62
N ALA A 35 9.36 10.78 -14.02
CA ALA A 35 9.03 12.08 -14.56
C ALA A 35 9.01 13.10 -13.43
N LYS A 36 9.76 14.21 -13.58
CA LYS A 36 9.66 15.34 -12.65
C LYS A 36 8.20 15.78 -12.51
N PRO A 37 7.72 16.07 -11.29
CA PRO A 37 6.34 16.48 -11.06
C PRO A 37 5.99 17.71 -11.93
N LYS A 38 4.87 17.63 -12.63
CA LYS A 38 4.28 18.78 -13.37
C LYS A 38 3.72 19.80 -12.36
N LYS A 39 3.49 21.03 -12.82
CA LYS A 39 2.93 22.14 -12.01
C LYS A 39 1.58 21.88 -11.32
N THR A 40 0.89 20.78 -11.64
CA THR A 40 -0.43 20.42 -11.08
C THR A 40 -0.34 19.64 -9.76
N TYR A 41 0.85 19.42 -9.21
CA TYR A 41 1.06 18.81 -7.89
C TYR A 41 1.62 19.86 -6.97
N ARG A 42 1.12 19.90 -5.73
CA ARG A 42 1.71 20.71 -4.67
C ARG A 42 2.27 19.79 -3.60
N ILE A 43 3.38 20.21 -3.03
CA ILE A 43 3.81 19.69 -1.73
C ILE A 43 2.80 20.25 -0.73
N LEU A 44 2.49 19.50 0.33
CA LEU A 44 1.71 20.08 1.42
C LEU A 44 2.52 21.28 1.97
N ASP A 45 1.92 22.48 1.93
CA ASP A 45 2.63 23.68 2.38
C ASP A 45 3.03 23.56 3.86
N ASP A 46 2.24 22.82 4.63
CA ASP A 46 2.46 22.56 6.03
C ASP A 46 3.31 21.32 6.26
N GLN A 47 4.28 21.54 7.12
CA GLN A 47 5.27 20.54 7.49
C GLN A 47 4.66 19.62 8.54
N ILE A 48 4.53 18.34 8.19
CA ILE A 48 4.15 17.31 9.14
C ILE A 48 5.43 16.82 9.81
N TYR A 49 5.50 16.97 11.13
CA TYR A 49 6.59 16.45 11.93
C TYR A 49 6.19 15.18 12.65
N ALA A 50 7.18 14.31 12.87
CA ALA A 50 7.06 13.21 13.81
C ALA A 50 6.62 13.69 15.19
N GLU A 51 6.01 12.79 15.98
CA GLU A 51 5.48 13.12 17.32
C GLU A 51 6.53 13.76 18.24
N ASP A 52 7.78 13.31 18.14
CA ASP A 52 8.93 13.80 18.90
C ASP A 52 9.67 14.98 18.24
N GLN A 53 9.14 15.51 17.13
CA GLN A 53 9.73 16.61 16.33
C GLN A 53 11.13 16.28 15.77
N SER A 54 11.53 15.02 15.70
CA SER A 54 12.88 14.62 15.28
C SER A 54 13.14 14.75 13.77
N HIS A 55 12.08 14.71 12.96
CA HIS A 55 12.16 14.82 11.50
C HIS A 55 10.81 15.22 10.89
N GLU A 56 10.88 15.72 9.66
CA GLU A 56 9.75 15.99 8.79
C GLU A 56 9.32 14.72 8.05
N ILE A 57 8.00 14.57 7.83
CA ILE A 57 7.39 13.50 7.06
C ILE A 57 6.77 14.14 5.82
N GLY A 58 7.32 13.80 4.65
CA GLY A 58 6.88 14.36 3.38
C GLY A 58 5.47 13.92 3.01
N VAL A 59 4.63 14.87 2.57
CA VAL A 59 3.33 14.59 1.97
C VAL A 59 3.16 15.39 0.68
N ARG A 60 2.82 14.70 -0.42
CA ARG A 60 2.50 15.32 -1.71
C ARG A 60 1.03 15.18 -2.01
N VAL A 61 0.42 16.27 -2.42
CA VAL A 61 -1.01 16.36 -2.72
C VAL A 61 -1.23 16.33 -4.22
N PHE A 62 -2.01 15.35 -4.67
CA PHE A 62 -2.42 15.17 -6.06
C PHE A 62 -3.89 15.52 -6.19
N GLN A 63 -4.16 16.66 -6.81
CA GLN A 63 -5.53 17.09 -7.12
C GLN A 63 -5.99 16.46 -8.45
N PRO A 64 -7.22 15.95 -8.52
CA PRO A 64 -7.77 15.45 -9.77
C PRO A 64 -8.02 16.60 -10.74
N LYS A 65 -7.99 16.32 -12.05
CA LYS A 65 -8.42 17.30 -13.07
C LYS A 65 -9.86 17.79 -12.87
N GLU A 66 -10.72 16.91 -12.36
CA GLU A 66 -12.12 17.19 -12.02
C GLU A 66 -12.40 16.59 -10.64
N GLN A 67 -12.63 17.45 -9.64
CA GLN A 67 -13.03 17.02 -8.31
C GLN A 67 -14.50 16.57 -8.35
N LYS A 68 -14.75 15.29 -8.13
CA LYS A 68 -16.11 14.72 -8.10
C LYS A 68 -16.62 14.48 -6.69
N TYR A 69 -15.71 14.23 -5.77
CA TYR A 69 -16.04 13.88 -4.39
C TYR A 69 -15.16 14.63 -3.42
N SER A 70 -15.70 14.97 -2.25
CA SER A 70 -15.00 15.75 -1.24
C SER A 70 -14.10 14.88 -0.33
N GLU A 71 -14.30 13.56 -0.29
CA GLU A 71 -13.52 12.68 0.59
C GLU A 71 -12.05 12.58 0.14
N PRO A 72 -11.08 12.95 0.99
CA PRO A 72 -9.67 12.79 0.66
C PRO A 72 -9.23 11.33 0.83
N VAL A 73 -8.19 10.94 0.08
CA VAL A 73 -7.55 9.63 0.20
C VAL A 73 -6.12 9.81 0.74
N LEU A 74 -5.83 9.22 1.90
CA LEU A 74 -4.46 8.97 2.34
C LEU A 74 -3.92 7.75 1.60
N TYR A 75 -2.91 7.95 0.76
CA TYR A 75 -2.24 6.89 0.02
C TYR A 75 -0.87 6.57 0.61
N ILE A 76 -0.63 5.29 0.88
CA ILE A 76 0.65 4.77 1.35
C ILE A 76 1.22 3.86 0.27
N HIS A 77 2.41 4.21 -0.23
CA HIS A 77 3.01 3.50 -1.34
C HIS A 77 3.58 2.14 -0.94
N GLY A 78 3.62 1.19 -1.89
CA GLY A 78 4.31 -0.09 -1.73
C GLY A 78 5.82 -0.01 -1.92
N GLY A 79 6.46 -1.18 -1.98
CA GLY A 79 7.91 -1.32 -2.15
C GLY A 79 8.60 -2.07 -1.01
N GLY A 80 7.89 -2.99 -0.35
CA GLY A 80 8.46 -3.86 0.68
C GLY A 80 9.09 -3.10 1.85
N TRP A 81 8.56 -1.92 2.18
CA TRP A 81 9.10 -1.00 3.20
C TRP A 81 10.54 -0.51 2.97
N VAL A 82 11.17 -0.88 1.85
CA VAL A 82 12.59 -0.69 1.58
C VAL A 82 12.83 0.15 0.34
N ILE A 83 11.96 0.06 -0.66
CA ILE A 83 12.07 0.83 -1.91
C ILE A 83 10.78 1.59 -2.18
N GLY A 84 10.75 2.36 -3.27
CA GLY A 84 9.68 3.31 -3.52
C GLY A 84 9.91 4.62 -2.77
N ASP A 85 9.23 5.65 -3.25
CA ASP A 85 9.24 7.01 -2.73
C ASP A 85 8.09 7.77 -3.43
N ILE A 86 7.83 8.99 -2.99
CA ILE A 86 6.75 9.81 -3.56
C ILE A 86 6.94 10.16 -5.04
N ASP A 87 8.19 10.18 -5.54
CA ASP A 87 8.50 10.43 -6.94
C ASP A 87 8.16 9.20 -7.79
N SER A 88 8.46 8.00 -7.30
CA SER A 88 8.16 6.73 -7.96
C SER A 88 6.68 6.45 -8.15
N TYR A 89 5.88 6.85 -7.17
CA TYR A 89 4.44 6.69 -7.18
C TYR A 89 3.70 7.86 -7.81
N THR A 90 4.40 8.93 -8.23
CA THR A 90 3.77 10.13 -8.81
C THR A 90 2.79 9.77 -9.92
N ARG A 91 3.15 8.90 -10.88
CA ARG A 91 2.23 8.50 -11.96
C ARG A 91 1.01 7.72 -11.45
N ALA A 92 1.20 6.83 -10.48
CA ALA A 92 0.11 6.06 -9.89
C ALA A 92 -0.87 6.97 -9.14
N CYS A 93 -0.36 7.89 -8.31
CA CYS A 93 -1.17 8.85 -7.56
C CYS A 93 -1.94 9.83 -8.47
N ILE A 94 -1.34 10.26 -9.59
CA ILE A 94 -2.03 11.04 -10.62
C ILE A 94 -3.21 10.26 -11.20
N ASN A 95 -2.96 9.02 -11.61
CA ASN A 95 -3.99 8.19 -12.21
C ASN A 95 -5.10 7.88 -11.20
N LEU A 96 -4.76 7.65 -9.93
CA LEU A 96 -5.72 7.48 -8.84
C LEU A 96 -6.57 8.74 -8.65
N ALA A 97 -5.95 9.91 -8.49
CA ALA A 97 -6.66 11.18 -8.36
C ALA A 97 -7.66 11.37 -9.51
N ASP A 98 -7.16 11.36 -10.75
CA ASP A 98 -7.96 11.59 -11.96
C ASP A 98 -9.08 10.56 -12.14
N THR A 99 -8.86 9.30 -11.76
CA THR A 99 -9.82 8.22 -12.00
C THR A 99 -10.89 8.16 -10.93
N LEU A 100 -10.51 8.41 -9.67
CA LEU A 100 -11.43 8.38 -8.54
C LEU A 100 -12.12 9.73 -8.29
N GLY A 101 -11.67 10.80 -8.97
CA GLY A 101 -12.20 12.16 -8.82
C GLY A 101 -12.02 12.71 -7.39
N ARG A 102 -10.93 12.31 -6.72
CA ARG A 102 -10.62 12.60 -5.32
C ARG A 102 -9.20 13.13 -5.16
N THR A 103 -8.97 13.90 -4.11
CA THR A 103 -7.63 14.36 -3.74
C THR A 103 -6.85 13.23 -3.09
N ILE A 104 -5.63 12.97 -3.56
CA ILE A 104 -4.74 11.96 -2.98
C ILE A 104 -3.62 12.66 -2.20
N TYR A 105 -3.47 12.29 -0.94
CA TYR A 105 -2.36 12.67 -0.06
C TYR A 105 -1.42 11.48 0.02
N SER A 106 -0.28 11.53 -0.67
CA SER A 106 0.71 10.44 -0.65
C SER A 106 1.75 10.71 0.41
N VAL A 107 2.02 9.73 1.28
CA VAL A 107 3.03 9.81 2.33
C VAL A 107 4.39 9.33 1.81
N ASP A 108 5.45 10.07 2.12
CA ASP A 108 6.86 9.70 1.88
C ASP A 108 7.48 9.25 3.21
N TYR A 109 7.14 8.04 3.65
CA TYR A 109 7.51 7.51 4.96
C TYR A 109 8.95 6.98 4.98
N ARG A 110 9.59 6.93 6.16
CA ARG A 110 10.95 6.41 6.28
C ARG A 110 11.04 4.91 5.94
N LEU A 111 12.10 4.55 5.23
CA LEU A 111 12.31 3.20 4.72
C LEU A 111 13.36 2.43 5.50
N ALA A 112 13.19 1.11 5.56
CA ALA A 112 14.21 0.16 5.96
C ALA A 112 15.25 -0.01 4.85
N PRO A 113 16.49 -0.45 5.16
CA PRO A 113 17.01 -0.79 6.49
C PRO A 113 17.50 0.42 7.31
N GLU A 114 17.54 1.63 6.75
CA GLU A 114 17.99 2.81 7.49
C GLU A 114 17.09 3.12 8.69
N TYR A 115 15.79 2.87 8.53
CA TYR A 115 14.78 3.02 9.57
C TYR A 115 13.89 1.77 9.59
N PRO A 116 14.32 0.68 10.27
CA PRO A 116 13.54 -0.55 10.35
C PRO A 116 12.22 -0.35 11.12
N TYR A 117 11.39 -1.38 11.15
CA TYR A 117 10.18 -1.42 11.96
C TYR A 117 10.46 -0.95 13.40
N PRO A 118 9.62 -0.08 13.98
CA PRO A 118 8.34 0.45 13.47
C PRO A 118 8.43 1.85 12.83
N ALA A 119 9.59 2.31 12.34
CA ALA A 119 9.79 3.73 11.97
C ALA A 119 8.81 4.24 10.88
N GLY A 120 8.79 3.60 9.70
CA GLY A 120 7.86 4.00 8.63
C GLY A 120 6.37 3.88 9.02
N LEU A 121 6.03 2.90 9.86
CA LEU A 121 4.67 2.76 10.40
C LEU A 121 4.29 3.95 11.29
N LYS A 122 5.20 4.40 12.16
CA LYS A 122 4.98 5.59 12.99
C LYS A 122 4.75 6.83 12.15
N ASP A 123 5.47 6.97 11.02
CA ASP A 123 5.31 8.12 10.13
C ASP A 123 3.93 8.10 9.46
N CYS A 124 3.51 6.95 8.89
CA CYS A 124 2.18 6.81 8.29
C CYS A 124 1.05 7.04 9.31
N PHE A 125 1.20 6.50 10.51
CA PHE A 125 0.25 6.68 11.60
C PHE A 125 0.17 8.14 12.03
N ARG A 126 1.32 8.84 12.14
CA ARG A 126 1.37 10.27 12.48
C ARG A 126 0.67 11.14 11.43
N VAL A 127 0.87 10.85 10.14
CA VAL A 127 0.15 11.56 9.07
C VAL A 127 -1.35 11.30 9.17
N ALA A 128 -1.78 10.07 9.44
CA ALA A 128 -3.19 9.75 9.63
C ALA A 128 -3.79 10.46 10.86
N GLU A 129 -3.08 10.55 11.98
CA GLU A 129 -3.51 11.31 13.17
C GLU A 129 -3.70 12.79 12.84
N ILE A 130 -2.76 13.41 12.11
CA ILE A 130 -2.89 14.82 11.72
C ILE A 130 -4.07 15.04 10.77
N LEU A 131 -4.40 14.07 9.90
CA LEU A 131 -5.63 14.14 9.12
C LEU A 131 -6.89 14.20 10.01
N LEU A 132 -6.89 13.56 11.19
CA LEU A 132 -8.00 13.66 12.13
C LEU A 132 -8.07 15.02 12.84
N GLU A 133 -6.91 15.59 13.17
CA GLU A 133 -6.80 16.80 13.99
C GLU A 133 -6.91 18.10 13.19
N GLN A 134 -6.47 18.11 11.93
CA GLN A 134 -6.14 19.36 11.23
C GLN A 134 -6.74 19.51 9.83
N LEU A 135 -7.86 18.87 9.53
CA LEU A 135 -8.48 19.10 8.25
C LEU A 135 -9.27 20.44 8.17
N GLU A 136 -8.57 21.54 8.46
CA GLU A 136 -8.61 22.79 7.68
C GLU A 136 -7.55 22.80 6.55
N PHE A 137 -6.92 21.66 6.19
CA PHE A 137 -5.88 21.64 5.16
C PHE A 137 -6.40 21.68 3.70
N THR A 138 -6.59 22.92 3.23
CA THR A 138 -6.37 23.45 1.86
C THR A 138 -7.19 22.90 0.68
N GLY A 139 -8.36 22.30 0.90
CA GLY A 139 -9.28 21.90 -0.19
C GLY A 139 -10.74 21.79 0.25
N PRO A 140 -11.71 21.70 -0.69
CA PRO A 140 -13.15 21.71 -0.40
C PRO A 140 -13.69 20.38 0.17
N GLY A 141 -12.87 19.62 0.90
CA GLY A 141 -13.17 18.25 1.33
C GLY A 141 -14.09 18.18 2.57
N ASP A 142 -14.88 17.11 2.69
CA ASP A 142 -15.51 16.72 3.96
C ASP A 142 -14.62 15.70 4.63
N VAL A 143 -14.09 16.10 5.76
CA VAL A 143 -12.92 15.51 6.40
C VAL A 143 -13.33 14.61 7.57
N SER A 144 -14.61 14.69 7.94
CA SER A 144 -15.28 13.67 8.74
C SER A 144 -15.34 12.31 8.01
N LYS A 145 -15.10 12.30 6.69
CA LYS A 145 -15.08 11.10 5.85
C LYS A 145 -13.83 11.08 4.96
N TRP A 146 -12.80 10.40 5.43
CA TRP A 146 -11.57 10.16 4.66
C TRP A 146 -11.35 8.66 4.41
N ILE A 147 -10.55 8.38 3.40
CA ILE A 147 -10.25 7.03 2.91
C ILE A 147 -8.77 6.76 3.15
N ILE A 148 -8.42 5.55 3.56
CA ILE A 148 -7.04 5.07 3.52
C ILE A 148 -6.86 4.06 2.39
N MET A 149 -5.75 4.15 1.68
CA MET A 149 -5.43 3.27 0.56
C MET A 149 -3.94 2.97 0.54
N GLY A 150 -3.57 1.77 0.13
CA GLY A 150 -2.19 1.46 -0.14
C GLY A 150 -2.03 0.17 -0.92
N ASP A 151 -0.82 -0.03 -1.47
CA ASP A 151 -0.49 -1.20 -2.25
C ASP A 151 0.69 -1.98 -1.68
N SER A 152 0.66 -3.31 -1.75
CA SER A 152 1.74 -4.16 -1.24
C SER A 152 2.05 -3.85 0.24
N ALA A 153 3.30 -3.48 0.56
CA ALA A 153 3.71 -2.97 1.87
C ALA A 153 2.96 -1.71 2.32
N GLY A 154 2.53 -0.84 1.39
CA GLY A 154 1.65 0.28 1.70
C GLY A 154 0.23 -0.15 2.04
N GLY A 155 -0.25 -1.24 1.42
CA GLY A 155 -1.51 -1.90 1.78
C GLY A 155 -1.46 -2.52 3.17
N ASN A 156 -0.31 -3.11 3.54
CA ASN A 156 -0.03 -3.52 4.92
C ASN A 156 -0.13 -2.34 5.89
N LEU A 157 0.62 -1.27 5.63
CA LEU A 157 0.62 -0.08 6.48
C LEU A 157 -0.78 0.55 6.60
N ALA A 158 -1.56 0.59 5.52
CA ALA A 158 -2.94 1.08 5.53
C ALA A 158 -3.85 0.25 6.46
N ALA A 159 -3.73 -1.08 6.41
CA ALA A 159 -4.47 -1.98 7.31
C ALA A 159 -4.04 -1.78 8.77
N VAL A 160 -2.74 -1.72 9.03
CA VAL A 160 -2.19 -1.56 10.39
C VAL A 160 -2.54 -0.19 10.97
N VAL A 161 -2.45 0.89 10.20
CA VAL A 161 -2.86 2.23 10.65
C VAL A 161 -4.34 2.24 11.03
N SER A 162 -5.21 1.59 10.25
CA SER A 162 -6.64 1.47 10.59
C SER A 162 -6.86 0.72 11.91
N LEU A 163 -6.11 -0.36 12.15
CA LEU A 163 -6.12 -1.09 13.42
C LEU A 163 -5.62 -0.23 14.58
N LEU A 164 -4.53 0.51 14.40
CA LEU A 164 -3.96 1.38 15.44
C LEU A 164 -4.89 2.52 15.82
N LEU A 165 -5.51 3.19 14.84
CA LEU A 165 -6.50 4.24 15.07
C LEU A 165 -7.67 3.69 15.90
N ARG A 166 -8.21 2.52 15.50
CA ARG A 166 -9.28 1.84 16.24
C ARG A 166 -8.85 1.51 17.67
N ASN A 167 -7.68 0.89 17.83
CA ASN A 167 -7.16 0.46 19.15
C ASN A 167 -6.94 1.65 20.09
N ARG A 168 -6.64 2.84 19.57
CA ARG A 168 -6.48 4.07 20.33
C ARG A 168 -7.80 4.84 20.56
N GLY A 169 -8.92 4.32 20.07
CA GLY A 169 -10.22 5.01 20.16
C GLY A 169 -10.27 6.31 19.35
N LEU A 170 -9.42 6.43 18.33
CA LEU A 170 -9.40 7.57 17.41
C LEU A 170 -10.38 7.34 16.26
N THR A 171 -10.75 8.42 15.57
CA THR A 171 -11.57 8.35 14.36
C THR A 171 -10.87 7.51 13.30
N ILE A 172 -11.53 6.45 12.83
CA ILE A 172 -11.02 5.59 11.76
C ILE A 172 -11.42 6.14 10.38
N PRO A 173 -10.72 5.79 9.29
CA PRO A 173 -11.22 6.09 7.95
C PRO A 173 -12.56 5.39 7.75
N TYR A 174 -13.47 5.98 6.96
CA TYR A 174 -14.78 5.34 6.72
C TYR A 174 -14.68 4.18 5.73
N LYS A 175 -13.71 4.24 4.81
CA LYS A 175 -13.37 3.17 3.87
C LYS A 175 -11.87 2.94 3.81
N GLN A 176 -11.47 1.69 3.65
CA GLN A 176 -10.08 1.28 3.38
C GLN A 176 -9.99 0.49 2.07
N VAL A 177 -8.96 0.74 1.27
CA VAL A 177 -8.69 -0.01 0.03
C VAL A 177 -7.27 -0.59 0.06
N LEU A 178 -7.19 -1.91 0.09
CA LEU A 178 -5.95 -2.66 0.21
C LEU A 178 -5.65 -3.36 -1.11
N LEU A 179 -4.63 -2.88 -1.84
CA LEU A 179 -4.19 -3.46 -3.11
C LEU A 179 -3.09 -4.48 -2.82
N TYR A 180 -3.37 -5.77 -3.05
CA TYR A 180 -2.49 -6.93 -2.88
C TYR A 180 -1.59 -6.82 -1.63
N PRO A 181 -2.19 -6.62 -0.44
CA PRO A 181 -1.46 -6.24 0.76
C PRO A 181 -0.58 -7.39 1.29
N VAL A 182 0.54 -7.05 1.91
CA VAL A 182 1.24 -8.00 2.79
C VAL A 182 0.47 -8.11 4.10
N THR A 183 0.11 -9.29 4.56
CA THR A 183 -0.74 -9.45 5.76
C THR A 183 -0.31 -10.54 6.74
N TYR A 184 0.56 -11.46 6.32
CA TYR A 184 1.07 -12.55 7.15
C TYR A 184 2.57 -12.40 7.47
N TRP A 185 3.07 -13.21 8.40
CA TRP A 185 4.42 -13.09 8.95
C TRP A 185 5.44 -14.07 8.34
N ASP A 186 4.98 -15.18 7.76
CA ASP A 186 5.83 -16.23 7.17
C ASP A 186 5.51 -16.43 5.68
N HIS A 187 6.47 -16.04 4.85
CA HIS A 187 6.44 -16.15 3.39
C HIS A 187 7.42 -17.19 2.86
N SER A 188 7.95 -18.06 3.73
CA SER A 188 8.76 -19.20 3.32
C SER A 188 7.92 -20.29 2.66
N GLU A 189 8.57 -21.34 2.15
CA GLU A 189 7.89 -22.54 1.63
C GLU A 189 6.96 -23.21 2.66
N GLN A 190 7.16 -22.95 3.96
CA GLN A 190 6.33 -23.47 5.06
C GLN A 190 5.05 -22.66 5.27
N SER A 191 4.90 -21.53 4.58
CA SER A 191 3.70 -20.70 4.63
C SER A 191 2.44 -21.54 4.37
N PRO A 192 1.33 -21.29 5.12
CA PRO A 192 0.08 -22.03 4.91
C PRO A 192 -0.57 -21.73 3.55
N PHE A 193 -0.11 -20.70 2.85
CA PHE A 193 -0.69 -20.20 1.61
C PHE A 193 -0.13 -20.91 0.38
N GLU A 194 -1.01 -21.41 -0.49
CA GLU A 194 -0.60 -22.10 -1.72
C GLU A 194 -0.07 -21.13 -2.75
N SER A 195 -0.58 -19.88 -2.78
CA SER A 195 -0.10 -18.83 -3.66
C SER A 195 1.40 -18.58 -3.52
N ILE A 196 1.98 -18.75 -2.32
CA ILE A 196 3.41 -18.64 -2.08
C ILE A 196 4.18 -19.62 -2.97
N ARG A 197 3.84 -20.92 -2.90
CA ARG A 197 4.47 -21.98 -3.70
C ARG A 197 4.14 -21.86 -5.19
N ALA A 198 2.90 -21.57 -5.52
CA ALA A 198 2.42 -21.54 -6.90
C ALA A 198 2.93 -20.33 -7.70
N ASN A 199 3.08 -19.17 -7.04
CA ASN A 199 3.38 -17.90 -7.71
C ASN A 199 4.73 -17.27 -7.29
N GLY A 200 5.45 -17.86 -6.33
CA GLY A 200 6.63 -17.28 -5.70
C GLY A 200 7.95 -17.31 -6.48
N HIS A 201 7.96 -17.71 -7.77
CA HIS A 201 9.20 -17.90 -8.53
C HIS A 201 9.25 -17.27 -9.93
N GLU A 202 8.14 -17.15 -10.66
CA GLU A 202 8.16 -16.78 -12.09
C GLU A 202 7.41 -15.49 -12.44
N TYR A 203 6.82 -14.82 -11.44
CA TYR A 203 5.83 -13.76 -11.64
C TYR A 203 6.28 -12.37 -11.15
N GLY A 204 7.60 -12.16 -11.02
CA GLY A 204 8.24 -10.87 -10.73
C GLY A 204 8.57 -10.70 -9.25
N LEU A 205 7.56 -10.78 -8.37
CA LEU A 205 7.76 -10.89 -6.93
C LEU A 205 8.02 -12.37 -6.58
N THR A 206 9.08 -12.62 -5.81
CA THR A 206 9.48 -13.99 -5.44
C THR A 206 9.54 -14.15 -3.93
N ILE A 207 9.49 -15.40 -3.46
CA ILE A 207 9.67 -15.77 -2.05
C ILE A 207 10.95 -15.16 -1.48
N ASP A 208 12.07 -15.29 -2.21
CA ASP A 208 13.36 -14.74 -1.78
C ASP A 208 13.31 -13.21 -1.61
N LYS A 209 12.66 -12.50 -2.53
CA LYS A 209 12.49 -11.05 -2.42
C LYS A 209 11.64 -10.67 -1.22
N ILE A 210 10.52 -11.35 -1.00
CA ILE A 210 9.62 -11.08 0.14
C ILE A 210 10.39 -11.28 1.44
N GLN A 211 11.11 -12.39 1.57
CA GLN A 211 11.92 -12.68 2.76
C GLN A 211 13.05 -11.67 2.94
N SER A 212 13.73 -11.23 1.87
CA SER A 212 14.74 -10.17 1.93
C SER A 212 14.14 -8.83 2.37
N TYR A 213 12.95 -8.44 1.87
CA TYR A 213 12.23 -7.26 2.37
C TYR A 213 11.91 -7.38 3.86
N MET A 214 11.35 -8.52 4.27
CA MET A 214 10.97 -8.76 5.66
C MET A 214 12.18 -8.74 6.60
N LYS A 215 13.34 -9.26 6.17
CA LYS A 215 14.58 -9.22 6.95
C LYS A 215 15.15 -7.82 7.11
N LEU A 216 15.07 -6.97 6.08
CA LEU A 216 15.49 -5.57 6.18
C LEU A 216 14.52 -4.75 7.04
N TYR A 217 13.22 -5.00 6.90
CA TYR A 217 12.18 -4.27 7.62
C TYR A 217 12.09 -4.68 9.09
N VAL A 218 12.05 -5.99 9.38
CA VAL A 218 11.91 -6.57 10.72
C VAL A 218 13.09 -7.52 10.96
N PRO A 219 14.27 -6.97 11.35
CA PRO A 219 15.48 -7.75 11.53
C PRO A 219 15.39 -8.74 12.71
N ASP A 220 14.60 -8.42 13.74
CA ASP A 220 14.27 -9.35 14.82
C ASP A 220 13.08 -10.22 14.41
N GLU A 221 13.31 -11.52 14.19
CA GLU A 221 12.26 -12.42 13.73
C GLU A 221 11.15 -12.63 14.76
N THR A 222 11.41 -12.35 16.04
CA THR A 222 10.41 -12.48 17.11
C THR A 222 9.30 -11.44 17.00
N ASP A 223 9.59 -10.30 16.36
CA ASP A 223 8.61 -9.23 16.12
C ASP A 223 7.72 -9.48 14.89
N ARG A 224 8.05 -10.44 14.02
CA ARG A 224 7.32 -10.62 12.74
C ARG A 224 5.85 -11.01 12.92
N LYS A 225 5.52 -11.68 14.03
CA LYS A 225 4.14 -12.06 14.39
C LYS A 225 3.34 -10.93 15.03
N ASP A 226 3.96 -9.80 15.32
CA ASP A 226 3.26 -8.62 15.80
C ASP A 226 2.19 -8.21 14.77
N TYR A 227 0.98 -7.91 15.22
CA TYR A 227 -0.10 -7.47 14.32
C TYR A 227 0.23 -6.18 13.57
N ARG A 228 1.20 -5.40 14.07
CA ARG A 228 1.71 -4.19 13.43
C ARG A 228 2.66 -4.46 12.26
N VAL A 229 3.11 -5.71 12.12
CA VAL A 229 3.86 -6.23 10.97
C VAL A 229 2.96 -7.10 10.10
N ALA A 230 2.24 -8.02 10.73
CA ALA A 230 1.37 -9.00 10.08
C ALA A 230 -0.08 -8.82 10.59
N PRO A 231 -0.89 -7.94 10.00
CA PRO A 231 -2.23 -7.61 10.51
C PRO A 231 -3.19 -8.80 10.59
N LEU A 232 -2.96 -9.88 9.85
CA LEU A 232 -3.71 -11.13 10.00
C LEU A 232 -3.52 -11.80 11.38
N MET A 233 -2.47 -11.42 12.12
CA MET A 233 -2.16 -11.92 13.46
C MET A 233 -2.85 -11.13 14.57
N ALA A 234 -3.66 -10.12 14.25
CA ALA A 234 -4.41 -9.38 15.26
C ALA A 234 -5.43 -10.28 15.98
N GLU A 235 -5.46 -10.20 17.31
CA GLU A 235 -6.43 -10.95 18.14
C GLU A 235 -7.87 -10.49 17.95
N ASP A 236 -8.06 -9.21 17.60
CA ASP A 236 -9.36 -8.61 17.35
C ASP A 236 -9.32 -7.76 16.08
N LEU A 237 -10.15 -8.12 15.11
CA LEU A 237 -10.30 -7.44 13.82
C LEU A 237 -11.64 -6.70 13.69
N SER A 238 -12.43 -6.58 14.76
CA SER A 238 -13.74 -5.94 14.74
C SER A 238 -13.64 -4.41 14.61
N ASN A 239 -14.76 -3.78 14.22
CA ASN A 239 -14.90 -2.32 14.13
C ASN A 239 -13.87 -1.63 13.22
N GLN A 240 -13.54 -2.28 12.10
CA GLN A 240 -12.66 -1.75 11.07
C GLN A 240 -13.46 -0.97 9.99
N PRO A 241 -12.78 -0.10 9.22
CA PRO A 241 -13.38 0.58 8.07
C PRO A 241 -14.06 -0.40 7.11
N GLU A 242 -15.08 0.04 6.37
CA GLU A 242 -15.58 -0.74 5.24
C GLU A 242 -14.42 -0.99 4.27
N THR A 243 -14.18 -2.25 3.93
CA THR A 243 -12.90 -2.68 3.34
C THR A 243 -13.09 -3.23 1.95
N LEU A 244 -12.27 -2.76 1.00
CA LEU A 244 -12.04 -3.43 -0.27
C LEU A 244 -10.63 -4.02 -0.26
N VAL A 245 -10.52 -5.34 -0.45
CA VAL A 245 -9.26 -6.00 -0.75
C VAL A 245 -9.25 -6.38 -2.22
N ILE A 246 -8.21 -5.97 -2.95
CA ILE A 246 -7.99 -6.37 -4.34
C ILE A 246 -6.73 -7.24 -4.41
N THR A 247 -6.84 -8.48 -4.88
CA THR A 247 -5.68 -9.39 -5.06
C THR A 247 -5.35 -9.60 -6.53
N ALA A 248 -4.18 -10.13 -6.84
CA ALA A 248 -3.76 -10.51 -8.19
C ALA A 248 -3.66 -12.04 -8.31
N GLU A 249 -4.14 -12.62 -9.42
CA GLU A 249 -4.13 -14.08 -9.62
C GLU A 249 -2.72 -14.70 -9.54
N TYR A 250 -1.73 -14.05 -10.16
CA TYR A 250 -0.34 -14.51 -10.21
C TYR A 250 0.53 -13.71 -9.24
N ASP A 251 0.11 -13.67 -7.97
CA ASP A 251 0.81 -13.00 -6.88
C ASP A 251 1.05 -14.00 -5.73
N PRO A 252 2.29 -14.13 -5.20
CA PRO A 252 2.54 -14.92 -4.01
C PRO A 252 1.73 -14.47 -2.78
N LEU A 253 1.38 -13.19 -2.68
CA LEU A 253 0.61 -12.62 -1.55
C LEU A 253 -0.91 -12.73 -1.71
N CYS A 254 -1.38 -13.39 -2.77
CA CYS A 254 -2.80 -13.47 -3.10
C CYS A 254 -3.61 -14.09 -1.95
N ASP A 255 -3.26 -15.31 -1.52
CA ASP A 255 -4.06 -16.03 -0.53
C ASP A 255 -4.04 -15.36 0.84
N GLU A 256 -2.94 -14.71 1.25
CA GLU A 256 -2.90 -14.00 2.54
C GLU A 256 -3.78 -12.75 2.53
N GLY A 257 -3.81 -11.99 1.42
CA GLY A 257 -4.72 -10.87 1.26
C GLY A 257 -6.19 -11.33 1.34
N GLU A 258 -6.52 -12.48 0.74
CA GLU A 258 -7.86 -13.06 0.81
C GLU A 258 -8.19 -13.61 2.20
N ALA A 259 -7.22 -14.19 2.89
CA ALA A 259 -7.34 -14.63 4.27
C ALA A 259 -7.62 -13.45 5.20
N TYR A 260 -6.95 -12.31 5.00
CA TYR A 260 -7.22 -11.09 5.75
C TYR A 260 -8.61 -10.53 5.46
N ALA A 261 -9.05 -10.50 4.20
CA ALA A 261 -10.41 -10.11 3.85
C ALA A 261 -11.46 -11.00 4.53
N LYS A 262 -11.24 -12.31 4.54
CA LYS A 262 -12.09 -13.29 5.21
C LYS A 262 -12.10 -13.06 6.73
N ALA A 263 -10.94 -12.86 7.35
CA ALA A 263 -10.84 -12.62 8.79
C ALA A 263 -11.57 -11.33 9.22
N LEU A 264 -11.45 -10.25 8.44
CA LEU A 264 -12.21 -9.01 8.65
C LEU A 264 -13.73 -9.25 8.54
N PHE A 265 -14.17 -10.03 7.55
CA PHE A 265 -15.59 -10.36 7.39
C PHE A 265 -16.12 -11.19 8.57
N GLU A 266 -15.36 -12.21 9.00
CA GLU A 266 -15.70 -13.06 10.14
C GLU A 266 -15.73 -12.29 11.47
N ALA A 267 -14.94 -11.21 11.59
CA ALA A 267 -14.98 -10.28 12.71
C ALA A 267 -16.16 -9.27 12.66
N GLY A 268 -17.06 -9.39 11.66
CA GLY A 268 -18.30 -8.60 11.56
C GLY A 268 -18.20 -7.33 10.73
N ASN A 269 -17.09 -7.11 10.00
CA ASN A 269 -16.92 -5.92 9.18
C ASN A 269 -17.58 -6.06 7.79
N LYS A 270 -17.86 -4.92 7.15
CA LYS A 270 -18.23 -4.90 5.74
C LYS A 270 -16.98 -5.05 4.88
N VAL A 271 -16.90 -6.14 4.12
CA VAL A 271 -15.74 -6.45 3.29
C VAL A 271 -16.17 -6.83 1.88
N ARG A 272 -15.45 -6.31 0.89
CA ARG A 272 -15.46 -6.77 -0.49
C ARG A 272 -14.08 -7.28 -0.85
N LEU A 273 -14.04 -8.47 -1.44
CA LEU A 273 -12.83 -9.05 -2.01
C LEU A 273 -12.98 -9.12 -3.53
N HIS A 274 -11.93 -8.73 -4.26
CA HIS A 274 -11.88 -8.84 -5.72
C HIS A 274 -10.51 -9.33 -6.19
N ARG A 275 -10.45 -10.51 -6.80
CA ARG A 275 -9.24 -11.00 -7.46
C ARG A 275 -9.21 -10.54 -8.91
N VAL A 276 -8.14 -9.84 -9.30
CA VAL A 276 -7.90 -9.46 -10.69
C VAL A 276 -7.21 -10.60 -11.42
N ASN A 277 -7.93 -11.18 -12.38
CA ASN A 277 -7.41 -12.30 -13.17
C ASN A 277 -6.30 -11.84 -14.13
N ASN A 278 -5.35 -12.73 -14.40
CA ASN A 278 -4.17 -12.50 -15.23
C ASN A 278 -3.27 -11.34 -14.79
N ALA A 279 -3.42 -10.87 -13.55
CA ALA A 279 -2.59 -9.82 -12.96
C ALA A 279 -1.47 -10.42 -12.10
N VAL A 280 -0.37 -9.69 -11.97
CA VAL A 280 0.75 -10.00 -11.08
C VAL A 280 0.93 -8.88 -10.05
N HIS A 281 1.73 -9.11 -9.03
CA HIS A 281 2.03 -8.12 -8.00
C HIS A 281 2.52 -6.76 -8.57
N GLY A 282 2.07 -5.65 -7.97
CA GLY A 282 2.53 -4.30 -8.31
C GLY A 282 1.88 -3.65 -9.54
N PHE A 283 0.73 -4.18 -10.01
CA PHE A 283 0.08 -3.69 -11.22
C PHE A 283 -0.45 -2.23 -11.13
N ILE A 284 -0.52 -1.62 -9.94
CA ILE A 284 -0.90 -0.19 -9.77
C ILE A 284 0.02 0.77 -10.54
N THR A 285 1.26 0.35 -10.80
CA THR A 285 2.29 1.16 -11.48
C THR A 285 2.23 1.05 -13.01
N TYR A 286 1.37 0.17 -13.54
CA TYR A 286 1.24 -0.08 -14.98
C TYR A 286 0.70 1.14 -15.72
N PRO A 287 0.83 1.19 -17.06
CA PRO A 287 0.11 2.17 -17.85
C PRO A 287 -1.40 2.09 -17.53
N LYS A 288 -2.06 3.24 -17.40
CA LYS A 288 -3.48 3.35 -17.00
C LYS A 288 -4.43 2.47 -17.81
N PHE A 289 -4.12 2.24 -19.08
CA PHE A 289 -4.92 1.45 -20.02
C PHE A 289 -4.63 -0.06 -19.96
N ALA A 290 -3.71 -0.52 -19.10
CA ALA A 290 -3.47 -1.94 -18.90
C ALA A 290 -4.70 -2.57 -18.23
N ALA A 291 -5.21 -3.66 -18.80
CA ALA A 291 -6.46 -4.29 -18.37
C ALA A 291 -6.55 -4.56 -16.84
N PRO A 292 -5.51 -5.08 -16.15
CA PRO A 292 -5.55 -5.27 -14.70
C PRO A 292 -5.83 -3.99 -13.91
N LEU A 293 -5.19 -2.89 -14.33
CA LEU A 293 -5.29 -1.61 -13.65
C LEU A 293 -6.62 -0.91 -13.95
N ASP A 294 -7.09 -0.98 -15.20
CA ASP A 294 -8.43 -0.50 -15.56
C ASP A 294 -9.53 -1.21 -14.77
N GLU A 295 -9.44 -2.54 -14.65
CA GLU A 295 -10.37 -3.32 -13.84
C GLU A 295 -10.33 -2.89 -12.36
N ALA A 296 -9.15 -2.80 -11.76
CA ALA A 296 -9.01 -2.35 -10.38
C ALA A 296 -9.58 -0.94 -10.17
N TYR A 297 -9.38 -0.01 -11.11
CA TYR A 297 -9.98 1.32 -11.04
C TYR A 297 -11.50 1.28 -11.07
N ARG A 298 -12.12 0.46 -11.93
CA ARG A 298 -13.58 0.30 -11.96
C ARG A 298 -14.11 -0.24 -10.64
N ILE A 299 -13.44 -1.24 -10.06
CA ILE A 299 -13.83 -1.85 -8.78
C ILE A 299 -13.67 -0.86 -7.63
N MET A 300 -12.56 -0.12 -7.56
CA MET A 300 -12.37 0.93 -6.55
C MET A 300 -13.43 2.02 -6.68
N ASN A 301 -13.73 2.50 -7.88
CA ASN A 301 -14.74 3.55 -8.08
C ASN A 301 -16.15 3.07 -7.67
N ASP A 302 -16.55 1.85 -8.07
CA ASP A 302 -17.82 1.25 -7.65
C ASP A 302 -17.88 1.07 -6.13
N PHE A 303 -16.80 0.62 -5.49
CA PHE A 303 -16.74 0.49 -4.04
C PHE A 303 -16.85 1.83 -3.32
N LEU A 304 -16.10 2.85 -3.75
CA LEU A 304 -16.05 4.14 -3.06
C LEU A 304 -17.36 4.92 -3.19
N THR A 305 -18.11 4.74 -4.27
CA THR A 305 -19.34 5.51 -4.56
C THR A 305 -20.63 4.89 -4.03
N ARG A 306 -20.60 3.62 -3.59
CA ARG A 306 -21.76 3.00 -2.91
C ARG A 306 -21.94 3.57 -1.50
N THR A 307 -23.20 3.89 -1.17
CA THR A 307 -23.68 4.33 0.15
C THR A 307 -24.12 3.15 0.99
#